data_AF-X1HIW1-F1
#
_entry.id   AF-X1HIW1-F1
#
_cell.length_a   1.000
_cell.length_b   1.000
_cell.length_c   1.000
_cell.angle_alpha   90.00
_cell.angle_beta   90.00
_cell.angle_gamma   90.00
#
_symmetry.space_group_name_H-M   'P 1'
#
loop_
_entity.id
_entity.type
_entity.pdbx_description
1 polymer ?
#
loop_
_entity_poly.entity_id
_entity_poly.type
_entity_poly.pdbx_seq_one_letter_code
_entity_poly.pdbx_strand_id
1 'polypeptide(L)'
;MEAQTVDLTKRYDPRTNLKQMEFHSALEEYKLFGGAMGGGKTAALINEGQQLNLDYPGNFGLLVRKTWPSFQDSVLPQIEKFIDTRLVADWNHSSKHITYKNGSKTRYGGLGDRPDDWEKWMSGEYGWVAIDQAEQFTELEFEMLATRLRLKLPGILYFFLLSCNPNIGWIKERFIERNLEDHIFIPSLPTDNAANLPGDYIIRMRKILTPQRQKALLEGNWEAVGEVD
;
A
#
# COMPACT_ATOMS: atom_id res chain seq x y z
N MET A 1 -26.37 -13.16 -18.16
CA MET A 1 -25.26 -12.23 -18.44
C MET A 1 -24.11 -13.06 -18.95
N GLU A 2 -23.49 -12.66 -20.06
CA GLU A 2 -22.28 -13.32 -20.56
C GLU A 2 -21.13 -13.16 -19.56
N ALA A 3 -20.29 -14.19 -19.43
CA ALA A 3 -19.09 -14.13 -18.61
C ALA A 3 -18.12 -13.10 -19.23
N GLN A 4 -17.77 -12.06 -18.48
CA GLN A 4 -16.88 -11.00 -18.93
C GLN A 4 -15.45 -11.30 -18.48
N THR A 5 -14.52 -11.42 -19.43
CA THR A 5 -13.09 -11.54 -19.10
C THR A 5 -12.48 -10.14 -18.91
N VAL A 6 -11.78 -9.95 -17.80
CA VAL A 6 -11.05 -8.73 -17.46
C VAL A 6 -9.56 -9.05 -17.40
N ASP A 7 -8.78 -8.40 -18.24
CA ASP A 7 -7.31 -8.48 -18.23
C ASP A 7 -6.75 -7.30 -17.43
N LEU A 8 -6.39 -7.56 -16.17
CA LEU A 8 -5.85 -6.56 -15.26
C LEU A 8 -4.45 -6.07 -15.65
N THR A 9 -3.71 -6.85 -16.44
CA THR A 9 -2.35 -6.48 -16.87
C THR A 9 -2.31 -5.22 -17.74
N LYS A 10 -3.44 -4.88 -18.38
CA LYS A 10 -3.60 -3.64 -19.14
C LYS A 10 -3.60 -2.38 -18.27
N ARG A 11 -3.91 -2.52 -16.99
CA ARG A 11 -3.91 -1.40 -16.02
C ARG A 11 -2.69 -1.45 -15.10
N TYR A 12 -2.29 -2.65 -14.69
CA TYR A 12 -1.15 -2.87 -13.82
C TYR A 12 -0.40 -4.15 -14.21
N ASP A 13 0.84 -4.00 -14.67
CA ASP A 13 1.71 -5.12 -15.02
C ASP A 13 2.94 -5.18 -14.10
N PRO A 14 2.88 -5.99 -13.01
CA PRO A 14 4.01 -6.11 -12.10
C PRO A 14 5.20 -6.82 -12.75
N ARG A 15 5.05 -7.49 -13.91
CA ARG A 15 6.15 -8.24 -14.56
C ARG A 15 7.29 -7.35 -15.05
N THR A 16 7.02 -6.05 -15.19
CA THR A 16 8.04 -5.05 -15.52
C THR A 16 8.84 -4.55 -14.31
N ASN A 17 8.47 -4.96 -13.10
CA ASN A 17 9.09 -4.56 -11.84
C ASN A 17 9.21 -5.78 -10.91
N LEU A 18 10.41 -6.36 -10.86
CA LEU A 18 10.68 -7.58 -10.09
C LEU A 18 10.38 -7.42 -8.59
N LYS A 19 10.53 -6.21 -8.04
CA LYS A 19 10.23 -5.91 -6.63
C LYS A 19 8.73 -5.87 -6.35
N GLN A 20 7.92 -5.43 -7.30
CA GLN A 20 6.47 -5.62 -7.23
C GLN A 20 6.10 -7.10 -7.29
N MET A 21 6.72 -7.90 -8.16
CA MET A 21 6.47 -9.35 -8.20
C MET A 21 6.82 -10.03 -6.88
N GLU A 22 7.95 -9.67 -6.27
CA GLU A 22 8.38 -10.16 -4.96
C GLU A 22 7.32 -9.83 -3.89
N PHE A 23 6.81 -8.59 -3.87
CA PHE A 23 5.76 -8.16 -2.94
C PHE A 23 4.45 -8.92 -3.10
N HIS A 24 4.00 -9.12 -4.34
CA HIS A 24 2.77 -9.88 -4.62
C HIS A 24 2.91 -11.38 -4.32
N SER A 25 4.12 -11.93 -4.42
CA SER A 25 4.36 -13.36 -4.21
C SER A 25 4.68 -13.73 -2.75
N ALA A 26 5.04 -12.75 -1.93
CA ALA A 26 5.30 -12.91 -0.50
C ALA A 26 4.08 -13.50 0.23
N LEU A 27 4.31 -14.39 1.19
CA LEU A 27 3.25 -15.06 1.95
C LEU A 27 3.15 -14.55 3.40
N GLU A 28 4.11 -13.72 3.81
CA GLU A 28 4.17 -13.08 5.09
C GLU A 28 2.94 -12.18 5.30
N GLU A 29 2.34 -12.27 6.48
CA GLU A 29 1.13 -11.52 6.84
C GLU A 29 1.41 -10.02 6.81
N TYR A 30 2.57 -9.59 7.31
CA TYR A 30 2.96 -8.18 7.40
C TYR A 30 4.01 -7.85 6.33
N LYS A 31 3.58 -7.15 5.27
CA LYS A 31 4.42 -6.82 4.13
C LYS A 31 4.74 -5.33 4.07
N LEU A 32 6.00 -4.97 4.23
CA LEU A 32 6.49 -3.61 3.99
C LEU A 32 7.11 -3.50 2.59
N PHE A 33 6.44 -2.81 1.68
CA PHE A 33 7.03 -2.39 0.42
C PHE A 33 7.55 -0.96 0.54
N GLY A 34 8.80 -0.83 0.97
CA GLY A 34 9.39 0.44 1.41
C GLY A 34 10.62 0.84 0.59
N GLY A 35 11.15 2.04 0.84
CA GLY A 35 12.37 2.53 0.19
C GLY A 35 12.14 3.82 -0.60
N ALA A 36 12.93 4.05 -1.63
CA ALA A 36 13.03 5.34 -2.31
C ALA A 36 11.71 5.82 -2.96
N MET A 37 11.63 7.12 -3.22
CA MET A 37 10.51 7.73 -3.92
C MET A 37 10.43 7.21 -5.36
N GLY A 38 9.22 7.15 -5.91
CA GLY A 38 9.01 6.73 -7.29
C GLY A 38 9.09 5.22 -7.54
N GLY A 39 9.30 4.38 -6.51
CA GLY A 39 9.39 2.91 -6.64
C GLY A 39 8.09 2.15 -6.93
N GLY A 40 6.97 2.84 -7.17
CA GLY A 40 5.69 2.18 -7.51
C GLY A 40 4.95 1.57 -6.32
N LYS A 41 5.21 2.03 -5.10
CA LYS A 41 4.71 1.42 -3.86
C LYS A 41 3.18 1.48 -3.71
N THR A 42 2.60 2.66 -3.84
CA THR A 42 1.14 2.86 -3.74
C THR A 42 0.38 2.03 -4.77
N ALA A 43 0.93 1.89 -5.98
CA ALA A 43 0.37 1.03 -7.02
C ALA A 43 0.37 -0.45 -6.60
N ALA A 44 1.45 -0.93 -5.99
CA ALA A 44 1.53 -2.30 -5.51
C ALA A 44 0.48 -2.59 -4.43
N LEU A 45 0.33 -1.70 -3.43
CA LEU A 45 -0.69 -1.84 -2.38
C LEU A 45 -2.12 -1.90 -2.95
N ILE A 46 -2.45 -1.00 -3.87
CA ILE A 46 -3.78 -0.94 -4.50
C ILE A 46 -4.07 -2.23 -5.27
N ASN A 47 -3.12 -2.71 -6.06
CA ASN A 47 -3.34 -3.88 -6.91
C ASN A 47 -3.31 -5.19 -6.13
N GLU A 48 -2.51 -5.30 -5.05
CA GLU A 48 -2.58 -6.42 -4.11
C GLU A 48 -3.97 -6.50 -3.45
N GLY A 49 -4.47 -5.38 -2.91
CA GLY A 49 -5.81 -5.34 -2.30
C GLY A 49 -6.94 -5.68 -3.28
N GLN A 50 -6.83 -5.25 -4.54
CA GLN A 50 -7.77 -5.64 -5.59
C GLN A 50 -7.69 -7.14 -5.88
N GLN A 51 -6.48 -7.70 -6.02
CA GLN A 51 -6.28 -9.12 -6.27
C GLN A 51 -6.83 -9.97 -5.12
N LEU A 52 -6.56 -9.62 -3.87
CA LEU A 52 -7.11 -10.27 -2.68
C LEU A 52 -8.65 -10.21 -2.63
N ASN A 53 -9.26 -9.14 -3.14
CA ASN A 53 -10.72 -9.07 -3.24
C ASN A 53 -11.30 -9.99 -4.33
N LEU A 54 -10.50 -10.37 -5.33
CA LEU A 54 -10.90 -11.30 -6.38
C LEU A 54 -10.64 -12.76 -5.96
N ASP A 55 -9.51 -13.02 -5.32
CA ASP A 55 -9.10 -14.36 -4.84
C ASP A 55 -10.03 -14.89 -3.76
N TYR A 56 -10.55 -13.99 -2.92
CA TYR A 56 -11.49 -14.32 -1.85
C TYR A 56 -12.83 -13.63 -2.12
N PRO A 57 -13.80 -14.28 -2.77
CA PRO A 57 -15.14 -13.70 -2.95
C PRO A 57 -15.81 -13.37 -1.62
N GLY A 58 -16.31 -12.13 -1.49
CA GLY A 58 -16.91 -11.61 -0.25
C GLY A 58 -15.90 -10.99 0.72
N ASN A 59 -14.64 -10.81 0.31
CA ASN A 59 -13.59 -10.20 1.14
C ASN A 59 -13.90 -8.73 1.47
N PHE A 60 -13.30 -8.23 2.54
CA PHE A 60 -13.42 -6.83 2.93
C PHE A 60 -12.05 -6.25 3.25
N GLY A 61 -11.64 -5.30 2.43
CA GLY A 61 -10.37 -4.61 2.55
C GLY A 61 -10.49 -3.21 3.12
N LEU A 62 -9.41 -2.77 3.78
CA LEU A 62 -9.22 -1.39 4.21
C LEU A 62 -7.97 -0.79 3.56
N LEU A 63 -8.10 0.32 2.84
CA LEU A 63 -6.97 1.07 2.28
C LEU A 63 -6.95 2.51 2.79
N VAL A 64 -5.92 2.87 3.56
CA VAL A 64 -5.85 4.18 4.20
C VAL A 64 -4.53 4.90 3.98
N ARG A 65 -4.59 6.22 4.11
CA ARG A 65 -3.47 7.12 4.34
C ARG A 65 -3.76 7.92 5.61
N LYS A 66 -2.78 8.65 6.14
CA LYS A 66 -2.94 9.34 7.43
C LYS A 66 -4.13 10.29 7.42
N THR A 67 -4.30 11.09 6.38
CA THR A 67 -5.38 12.09 6.29
C THR A 67 -6.23 11.93 5.05
N TRP A 68 -7.48 12.39 5.08
CA TRP A 68 -8.34 12.35 3.90
C TRP A 68 -7.82 13.22 2.76
N PRO A 69 -7.35 14.47 2.98
CA PRO A 69 -6.77 15.27 1.91
C PRO A 69 -5.59 14.56 1.23
N SER A 70 -4.65 14.01 2.01
CA SER A 70 -3.51 13.28 1.43
C SER A 70 -3.95 12.03 0.67
N PHE A 71 -4.94 11.29 1.19
CA PHE A 71 -5.53 10.15 0.48
C PHE A 71 -6.15 10.58 -0.86
N GLN A 72 -6.97 11.63 -0.83
CA GLN A 72 -7.70 12.15 -1.99
C GLN A 72 -6.75 12.62 -3.09
N ASP A 73 -5.63 13.24 -2.72
CA ASP A 73 -4.68 13.80 -3.69
C ASP A 73 -3.71 12.77 -4.28
N SER A 74 -3.47 11.64 -3.58
CA SER A 74 -2.39 10.71 -3.95
C SER A 74 -2.82 9.27 -4.21
N VAL A 75 -3.76 8.74 -3.42
CA VAL A 75 -4.18 7.34 -3.48
C VAL A 75 -5.43 7.19 -4.33
N LEU A 76 -6.44 8.06 -4.14
CA LEU A 76 -7.70 8.00 -4.90
C LEU A 76 -7.50 8.05 -6.43
N PRO A 77 -6.64 8.93 -7.00
CA PRO A 77 -6.42 8.96 -8.45
C PRO A 77 -5.72 7.69 -8.96
N GLN A 78 -4.91 7.03 -8.12
CA GLN A 78 -4.28 5.75 -8.46
C GLN A 78 -5.33 4.63 -8.46
N ILE A 79 -6.27 4.63 -7.52
CA ILE A 79 -7.40 3.68 -7.53
C ILE A 79 -8.20 3.86 -8.82
N GLU A 80 -8.57 5.08 -9.19
CA GLU A 80 -9.28 5.38 -10.44
C GLU A 80 -8.51 4.91 -11.69
N LYS A 81 -7.18 5.05 -11.68
CA LYS A 81 -6.31 4.55 -12.74
C LYS A 81 -6.32 3.02 -12.83
N PHE A 82 -6.18 2.33 -11.71
CA PHE A 82 -5.94 0.88 -11.70
C PHE A 82 -7.22 0.03 -11.67
N ILE A 83 -8.31 0.56 -11.15
CA ILE A 83 -9.54 -0.21 -11.04
C ILE A 83 -10.21 -0.41 -12.40
N ASP A 84 -10.60 -1.65 -12.68
CA ASP A 84 -11.46 -1.94 -13.82
C ASP A 84 -12.93 -1.91 -13.39
N THR A 85 -13.68 -0.93 -13.88
CA THR A 85 -15.09 -0.73 -13.52
C THR A 85 -15.98 -1.91 -13.90
N ARG A 86 -15.53 -2.82 -14.77
CA ARG A 86 -16.23 -4.06 -15.07
C ARG A 86 -16.27 -5.02 -13.88
N LEU A 87 -15.36 -4.88 -12.91
CA LEU A 87 -15.34 -5.65 -11.66
C LEU A 87 -16.20 -5.01 -10.56
N VAL A 88 -16.57 -3.74 -10.72
CA VAL A 88 -17.27 -2.95 -9.71
C VAL A 88 -18.78 -3.06 -9.91
N ALA A 89 -19.49 -3.31 -8.81
CA ALA A 89 -20.95 -3.26 -8.73
C ALA A 89 -21.44 -1.87 -8.29
N ASP A 90 -20.75 -1.23 -7.35
CA ASP A 90 -21.04 0.11 -6.87
C ASP A 90 -19.75 0.82 -6.40
N TRP A 91 -19.64 2.12 -6.64
CA TRP A 91 -18.57 2.95 -6.09
C TRP A 91 -19.17 4.19 -5.43
N ASN A 92 -19.26 4.15 -4.10
CA ASN A 92 -19.82 5.22 -3.30
C ASN A 92 -18.70 6.11 -2.74
N HIS A 93 -18.51 7.28 -3.34
CA HIS A 93 -17.50 8.26 -2.90
C HIS A 93 -17.83 8.93 -1.56
N SER A 94 -19.12 9.05 -1.22
CA SER A 94 -19.56 9.65 0.04
C SER A 94 -19.18 8.77 1.23
N SER A 95 -19.59 7.49 1.18
CA SER A 95 -19.25 6.49 2.20
C SER A 95 -17.82 5.93 2.05
N LYS A 96 -17.14 6.22 0.93
CA LYS A 96 -15.78 5.77 0.60
C LYS A 96 -15.67 4.24 0.55
N HIS A 97 -16.59 3.64 -0.20
CA HIS A 97 -16.65 2.20 -0.43
C HIS A 97 -16.68 1.87 -1.93
N ILE A 98 -15.96 0.82 -2.29
CA ILE A 98 -16.05 0.14 -3.58
C ILE A 98 -16.64 -1.23 -3.30
N THR A 99 -17.74 -1.58 -3.96
CA THR A 99 -18.34 -2.91 -3.90
C THR A 99 -18.07 -3.63 -5.21
N TYR A 100 -17.49 -4.82 -5.14
CA TYR A 100 -17.16 -5.66 -6.29
C TYR A 100 -18.33 -6.59 -6.61
N LYS A 101 -18.42 -7.04 -7.87
CA LYS A 101 -19.50 -7.93 -8.33
C LYS A 101 -19.52 -9.30 -7.65
N ASN A 102 -18.40 -9.74 -7.08
CA ASN A 102 -18.31 -10.98 -6.29
C ASN A 102 -18.69 -10.80 -4.80
N GLY A 103 -19.19 -9.62 -4.42
CA GLY A 103 -19.58 -9.30 -3.05
C GLY A 103 -18.45 -8.74 -2.19
N SER A 104 -17.20 -8.77 -2.67
CA SER A 104 -16.07 -8.17 -1.95
C SER A 104 -16.21 -6.65 -1.87
N LYS A 105 -15.53 -6.02 -0.90
CA LYS A 105 -15.58 -4.58 -0.67
C LYS A 105 -14.19 -4.02 -0.37
N THR A 106 -13.97 -2.76 -0.73
CA THR A 106 -12.86 -1.96 -0.22
C THR A 106 -13.43 -0.72 0.44
N ARG A 107 -13.16 -0.52 1.73
CA ARG A 107 -13.33 0.77 2.41
C ARG A 107 -12.02 1.53 2.29
N TYR A 108 -12.10 2.83 2.04
CA TYR A 108 -10.90 3.65 1.90
C TYR A 108 -11.00 5.01 2.59
N GLY A 109 -9.86 5.66 2.84
CA GLY A 109 -9.83 7.06 3.24
C GLY A 109 -8.68 7.46 4.17
N GLY A 110 -8.89 8.55 4.89
CA GLY A 110 -7.94 9.08 5.87
C GLY A 110 -8.19 8.55 7.27
N LEU A 111 -7.17 8.01 7.93
CA LEU A 111 -7.28 7.56 9.31
C LEU A 111 -7.72 8.72 10.22
N GLY A 112 -6.98 9.82 10.17
CA GLY A 112 -7.18 11.06 10.93
C GLY A 112 -5.89 11.51 11.64
N ASP A 113 -5.89 12.75 12.13
CA ASP A 113 -4.75 13.36 12.83
C ASP A 113 -4.93 13.39 14.35
N ARG A 114 -6.16 13.17 14.84
CA ARG A 114 -6.43 13.14 16.27
C ARG A 114 -6.07 11.75 16.84
N PRO A 115 -5.61 11.67 18.09
CA PRO A 115 -5.18 10.42 18.70
C PRO A 115 -6.17 9.25 18.60
N ASP A 116 -7.48 9.54 18.62
CA ASP A 116 -8.55 8.52 18.66
C ASP A 116 -9.28 8.38 17.31
N ASP A 117 -8.85 9.08 16.26
CA ASP A 117 -9.53 9.03 14.95
C ASP A 117 -9.51 7.62 14.33
N TRP A 118 -8.58 6.76 14.75
CA TRP A 118 -8.49 5.36 14.32
C TRP A 118 -9.65 4.50 14.86
N GLU A 119 -10.31 4.89 15.95
CA GLU A 119 -11.37 4.10 16.58
C GLU A 119 -12.57 3.85 15.64
N LYS A 120 -12.89 4.80 14.75
CA LYS A 120 -13.97 4.66 13.76
C LYS A 120 -13.74 3.55 12.72
N TRP A 121 -12.54 2.98 12.70
CA TRP A 121 -12.16 1.86 11.84
C TRP A 121 -12.23 0.51 12.56
N MET A 122 -12.43 0.52 13.88
CA MET A 122 -12.34 -0.67 14.73
C MET A 122 -13.54 -1.60 14.68
N SER A 123 -14.67 -1.11 14.18
CA SER A 123 -15.89 -1.91 13.94
C SER A 123 -15.76 -2.85 12.75
N GLY A 124 -14.77 -2.66 11.87
CA GLY A 124 -14.55 -3.51 10.71
C GLY A 124 -13.93 -4.86 11.06
N GLU A 125 -14.25 -5.86 10.24
CA GLU A 125 -13.57 -7.14 10.14
C GLU A 125 -13.01 -7.21 8.73
N TYR A 126 -11.68 -7.20 8.62
CA TYR A 126 -11.01 -7.12 7.34
C TYR A 126 -10.30 -8.43 7.02
N GLY A 127 -10.21 -8.76 5.74
CA GLY A 127 -9.29 -9.78 5.24
C GLY A 127 -7.93 -9.19 4.89
N TRP A 128 -7.87 -7.89 4.59
CA TRP A 128 -6.61 -7.18 4.42
C TRP A 128 -6.73 -5.72 4.84
N VAL A 129 -5.62 -5.16 5.31
CA VAL A 129 -5.46 -3.74 5.63
C VAL A 129 -4.23 -3.23 4.90
N ALA A 130 -4.33 -2.06 4.28
CA ALA A 130 -3.24 -1.40 3.60
C ALA A 130 -3.08 0.03 4.11
N ILE A 131 -1.85 0.37 4.51
CA ILE A 131 -1.45 1.71 4.92
C ILE A 131 -0.43 2.26 3.91
N ASP A 132 -0.83 3.29 3.17
CA ASP A 132 0.10 4.05 2.34
C ASP A 132 0.79 5.14 3.17
N GLN A 133 2.11 5.28 3.01
CA GLN A 133 2.96 6.22 3.75
C GLN A 133 2.88 5.98 5.27
N ALA A 134 3.16 4.74 5.66
CA ALA A 134 3.13 4.25 7.03
C ALA A 134 4.04 5.06 7.98
N GLU A 135 5.08 5.74 7.47
CA GLU A 135 5.95 6.61 8.27
C GLU A 135 5.20 7.77 8.94
N GLN A 136 3.96 8.05 8.51
CA GLN A 136 3.07 9.07 9.08
C GLN A 136 2.16 8.52 10.19
N PHE A 137 2.23 7.22 10.48
CA PHE A 137 1.39 6.52 11.44
C PHE A 137 2.19 6.14 12.69
N THR A 138 1.50 5.99 13.81
CA THR A 138 2.10 5.44 15.03
C THR A 138 2.06 3.91 15.00
N GLU A 139 2.95 3.27 15.77
CA GLU A 139 2.92 1.82 15.94
C GLU A 139 1.60 1.34 16.54
N LEU A 140 1.04 2.10 17.49
CA LEU A 140 -0.27 1.81 18.08
C LEU A 140 -1.37 1.77 17.01
N GLU A 141 -1.40 2.72 16.08
CA GLU A 141 -2.40 2.72 14.99
C GLU A 141 -2.27 1.47 14.12
N PHE A 142 -1.03 1.06 13.79
CA PHE A 142 -0.75 -0.19 13.09
C PHE A 142 -1.26 -1.40 13.88
N GLU A 143 -0.88 -1.53 15.15
CA GLU A 143 -1.26 -2.66 16.01
C GLU A 143 -2.78 -2.77 16.15
N MET A 144 -3.46 -1.66 16.40
CA MET A 144 -4.91 -1.63 16.56
C MET A 144 -5.63 -2.03 15.26
N LEU A 145 -5.17 -1.55 14.10
CA LEU A 145 -5.71 -1.97 12.81
C LEU A 145 -5.40 -3.45 12.50
N ALA A 146 -4.23 -3.96 12.89
CA ALA A 146 -3.86 -5.36 12.69
C ALA A 146 -4.80 -6.30 13.43
N THR A 147 -5.28 -5.92 14.63
CA THR A 147 -6.30 -6.70 15.35
C THR A 147 -7.65 -6.85 14.62
N ARG A 148 -7.84 -6.11 13.51
CA ARG A 148 -9.05 -6.17 12.68
C ARG A 148 -8.96 -7.19 11.54
N LEU A 149 -7.81 -7.81 11.33
CA LEU A 149 -7.61 -8.93 10.41
C LEU A 149 -8.27 -10.20 10.97
N ARG A 150 -9.61 -10.27 10.85
CA ARG A 150 -10.41 -11.37 11.40
C ARG A 150 -11.63 -11.74 10.57
N LEU A 151 -11.75 -11.19 9.35
CA LEU A 151 -12.87 -11.53 8.48
C LEU A 151 -12.87 -13.04 8.22
N LYS A 152 -14.01 -13.69 8.43
CA LYS A 152 -14.13 -15.14 8.25
C LYS A 152 -14.65 -15.48 6.86
N LEU A 153 -13.78 -16.01 6.00
CA LEU A 153 -14.12 -16.60 4.71
C LEU A 153 -13.40 -17.94 4.53
N PRO A 154 -13.91 -18.86 3.69
CA PRO A 154 -13.23 -20.13 3.42
C PRO A 154 -11.82 -19.91 2.87
N GLY A 155 -10.81 -20.43 3.58
CA GLY A 155 -9.41 -20.43 3.13
C GLY A 155 -8.74 -19.06 3.08
N ILE A 156 -9.33 -18.02 3.68
CA ILE A 156 -8.77 -16.66 3.66
C ILE A 156 -7.40 -16.61 4.33
N LEU A 157 -6.48 -15.87 3.69
CA LEU A 157 -5.24 -15.42 4.29
C LEU A 157 -5.35 -13.94 4.63
N TYR A 158 -4.72 -13.54 5.73
CA TYR A 158 -4.71 -12.16 6.19
C TYR A 158 -3.44 -11.46 5.72
N PHE A 159 -3.59 -10.18 5.33
CA PHE A 159 -2.45 -9.37 4.93
C PHE A 159 -2.55 -7.94 5.46
N PHE A 160 -1.49 -7.48 6.09
CA PHE A 160 -1.22 -6.10 6.40
C PHE A 160 -0.16 -5.56 5.46
N LEU A 161 -0.55 -4.63 4.59
CA LEU A 161 0.27 -4.10 3.52
C LEU A 161 0.71 -2.68 3.87
N LEU A 162 2.01 -2.39 3.81
CA LEU A 162 2.54 -1.07 4.14
C LEU A 162 3.40 -0.54 3.00
N SER A 163 3.28 0.76 2.74
CA SER A 163 4.28 1.50 1.97
C SER A 163 4.98 2.52 2.85
N CYS A 164 6.26 2.75 2.63
CA CYS A 164 6.96 3.87 3.27
C CYS A 164 8.15 4.38 2.45
N ASN A 165 8.59 5.59 2.77
CA ASN A 165 9.97 5.98 2.52
C ASN A 165 10.83 5.74 3.77
N PRO A 166 12.18 5.66 3.65
CA PRO A 166 13.03 5.50 4.82
C PRO A 166 12.74 6.57 5.86
N ASN A 167 12.53 6.13 7.10
CA ASN A 167 12.35 6.99 8.26
C ASN A 167 12.97 6.34 9.51
N ILE A 168 13.32 7.15 10.51
CA ILE A 168 13.60 6.63 11.85
C ILE A 168 12.27 6.27 12.53
N GLY A 169 12.26 5.18 13.30
CA GLY A 169 11.17 4.83 14.20
C GLY A 169 10.68 3.40 14.01
N TRP A 170 9.46 3.16 14.47
CA TRP A 170 8.88 1.81 14.65
C TRP A 170 8.92 0.94 13.39
N ILE A 171 8.85 1.53 12.19
CA ILE A 171 8.91 0.78 10.93
C ILE A 171 10.28 0.14 10.73
N LYS A 172 11.36 0.91 10.93
CA LYS A 172 12.73 0.40 10.80
C LYS A 172 12.97 -0.69 11.86
N GLU A 173 12.60 -0.40 13.10
CA GLU A 173 12.73 -1.33 14.21
C GLU A 173 11.98 -2.64 13.92
N ARG A 174 10.71 -2.57 13.51
CA ARG A 174 9.84 -3.74 13.33
C ARG A 174 10.12 -4.56 12.09
N PHE A 175 10.36 -3.92 10.94
CA PHE A 175 10.44 -4.62 9.64
C PHE A 175 11.87 -4.86 9.15
N ILE A 176 12.87 -4.17 9.71
CA ILE A 176 14.25 -4.23 9.22
C ILE A 176 15.19 -4.76 10.30
N GLU A 177 15.07 -4.25 11.53
CA GLU A 177 16.00 -4.61 12.61
C GLU A 177 15.54 -5.86 13.38
N ARG A 178 14.23 -6.06 13.52
CA ARG A 178 13.66 -7.28 14.13
C ARG A 178 13.53 -8.40 13.09
N ASN A 179 13.90 -9.60 13.49
CA ASN A 179 13.67 -10.83 12.72
C ASN A 179 12.36 -11.48 13.17
N LEU A 180 11.24 -11.11 12.54
CA LEU A 180 9.91 -11.67 12.80
C LEU A 180 9.51 -12.57 11.62
N GLU A 181 9.06 -13.80 11.90
CA GLU A 181 8.81 -14.82 10.87
C GLU A 181 7.64 -14.46 9.93
N ASP A 182 6.70 -13.66 10.40
CA ASP A 182 5.50 -13.23 9.69
C ASP A 182 5.64 -11.83 9.05
N HIS A 183 6.83 -11.23 9.10
CA HIS A 183 7.13 -9.92 8.52
C HIS A 183 8.14 -10.02 7.39
N ILE A 184 7.90 -9.25 6.33
CA ILE A 184 8.86 -9.08 5.24
C ILE A 184 9.03 -7.60 4.88
N PHE A 185 10.28 -7.20 4.68
CA PHE A 185 10.63 -5.93 4.06
C PHE A 185 11.15 -6.16 2.64
N ILE A 186 10.52 -5.50 1.68
CA ILE A 186 10.89 -5.55 0.27
C ILE A 186 11.29 -4.12 -0.16
N PRO A 187 12.58 -3.90 -0.47
CA PRO A 187 13.05 -2.60 -0.88
C PRO A 187 12.58 -2.26 -2.30
N SER A 188 12.26 -0.99 -2.52
CA SER A 188 11.82 -0.43 -3.80
C SER A 188 12.63 0.82 -4.14
N LEU A 189 13.06 0.90 -5.40
CA LEU A 189 13.82 2.01 -5.96
C LEU A 189 13.11 2.59 -7.20
N PRO A 190 13.34 3.88 -7.53
CA PRO A 190 12.82 4.45 -8.77
C PRO A 190 13.34 3.71 -10.02
N THR A 191 14.51 3.06 -9.94
CA THR A 191 15.05 2.22 -11.01
C THR A 191 14.21 0.97 -11.27
N ASP A 192 13.61 0.39 -10.24
CA ASP A 192 12.72 -0.78 -10.38
C ASP A 192 11.43 -0.41 -11.11
N ASN A 193 11.07 0.87 -11.08
CA ASN A 193 9.86 1.42 -11.66
C ASN A 193 10.15 2.34 -12.87
N ALA A 194 11.31 2.20 -13.50
CA ALA A 194 11.78 3.10 -14.56
C ALA A 194 10.80 3.21 -15.75
N ALA A 195 10.11 2.13 -16.09
CA ALA A 195 9.12 2.11 -17.17
C ALA A 195 7.91 3.03 -16.92
N ASN A 196 7.63 3.36 -15.66
CA ASN A 196 6.51 4.19 -15.24
C ASN A 196 6.93 5.62 -14.83
N LEU A 197 8.20 5.97 -15.01
CA LEU A 197 8.75 7.27 -14.68
C LEU A 197 9.22 8.01 -15.94
N PRO A 198 9.24 9.35 -15.93
CA PRO A 198 9.95 10.11 -16.97
C PRO A 198 11.41 9.65 -17.05
N GLY A 199 11.95 9.48 -18.26
CA GLY A 199 13.31 8.96 -18.45
C GLY A 199 14.42 9.78 -17.80
N ASP A 200 14.15 11.05 -17.50
CA ASP A 200 15.07 11.97 -16.82
C ASP A 200 14.79 12.14 -15.31
N TYR A 201 13.84 11.38 -14.75
CA TYR A 201 13.33 11.58 -13.39
C TYR A 201 14.45 11.54 -12.33
N ILE A 202 15.24 10.47 -12.31
CA ILE A 202 16.33 10.29 -11.34
C ILE A 202 17.36 11.42 -11.49
N ILE A 203 17.69 11.81 -12.72
CA ILE A 203 18.63 12.91 -13.02
C ILE A 203 18.12 14.23 -12.44
N ARG A 204 16.83 14.55 -12.65
CA ARG A 204 16.21 15.75 -12.08
C ARG A 204 16.18 15.72 -10.56
N MET A 205 15.86 14.58 -9.94
CA MET A 205 15.84 14.45 -8.49
C MET A 205 17.23 14.67 -7.88
N ARG A 206 18.29 14.12 -8.48
CA ARG A 206 19.68 14.36 -8.02
C ARG A 206 20.10 15.83 -8.08
N LYS A 207 19.47 16.67 -8.91
CA LYS A 207 19.71 18.12 -8.96
C LYS A 207 18.97 18.90 -7.88
N ILE A 208 17.88 18.35 -7.34
CA ILE A 208 17.00 19.02 -6.37
C ILE A 208 17.37 18.62 -4.93
N LEU A 209 17.71 17.35 -4.72
CA LEU A 209 17.93 16.78 -3.40
C LEU A 209 19.38 16.98 -2.94
N THR A 210 19.57 17.30 -1.66
CA THR A 210 20.90 17.26 -1.02
C THR A 210 21.49 15.85 -1.09
N PRO A 211 22.83 15.69 -1.03
CA PRO A 211 23.46 14.36 -1.06
C PRO A 211 22.84 13.38 -0.04
N GLN A 212 22.51 13.85 1.16
CA GLN A 212 21.87 13.02 2.18
C GLN A 212 20.45 12.59 1.79
N ARG A 213 19.64 13.52 1.27
CA ARG A 213 18.30 13.20 0.77
C ARG A 213 18.33 12.28 -0.44
N GLN A 214 19.39 12.31 -1.26
CA GLN A 214 19.56 11.35 -2.35
C GLN A 214 19.75 9.92 -1.81
N LYS A 215 20.59 9.74 -0.79
CA LYS A 215 20.79 8.42 -0.16
C LYS A 215 19.46 7.85 0.37
N ALA A 216 18.68 8.65 1.09
CA ALA A 216 17.39 8.18 1.61
C ALA A 216 16.32 8.00 0.51
N LEU A 217 16.09 9.04 -0.30
CA LEU A 217 14.92 9.12 -1.18
C LEU A 217 15.14 8.59 -2.60
N LEU A 218 16.38 8.29 -3.02
CA LEU A 218 16.69 7.68 -4.31
C LEU A 218 17.39 6.32 -4.19
N GLU A 219 18.14 6.11 -3.11
CA GLU A 219 18.94 4.88 -2.90
C GLU A 219 18.35 3.99 -1.80
N GLY A 220 17.29 4.44 -1.11
CA GLY A 220 16.57 3.65 -0.10
C GLY A 220 17.38 3.41 1.18
N ASN A 221 18.39 4.24 1.46
CA ASN A 221 19.26 4.08 2.61
C ASN A 221 18.57 4.56 3.91
N TRP A 222 18.31 3.61 4.81
CA TRP A 222 17.67 3.86 6.11
C TRP A 222 18.59 4.49 7.16
N GLU A 223 19.90 4.40 6.99
CA GLU A 223 20.87 5.09 7.86
C GLU A 223 21.07 6.55 7.46
N ALA A 224 20.60 6.96 6.27
CA ALA A 224 20.71 8.33 5.81
C ALA A 224 19.64 9.27 6.40
N VAL A 225 18.72 8.75 7.20
CA VAL A 225 17.67 9.52 7.87
C VAL A 225 18.18 9.89 9.26
N GLY A 226 18.25 11.18 9.59
CA GLY A 226 18.58 11.66 10.94
C GLY A 226 19.82 12.54 11.09
N GLU A 227 20.71 12.58 10.08
CA GLU A 227 21.76 13.59 10.04
C GLU A 227 21.13 14.90 9.57
N VAL A 228 20.90 15.81 10.52
CA VAL A 228 20.46 17.17 10.26
C VAL A 228 21.61 17.91 9.57
N ASP A 229 21.34 18.55 8.43
CA ASP A 229 22.20 19.63 7.90
C ASP A 229 22.15 20.85 8.83
#